data_AF-A0A366GNM4-F1
#
_entry.id   AF-A0A366GNM4-F1
#
_cell.length_a   1.000
_cell.length_b   1.000
_cell.length_c   1.000
_cell.angle_alpha   90.00
_cell.angle_beta   90.00
_cell.angle_gamma   90.00
#
_symmetry.space_group_name_H-M   'P 1'
#
loop_
_entity.id
_entity.type
_entity.pdbx_description
1 polymer ?
#
loop_
_entity_poly.entity_id
_entity_poly.type
_entity_poly.pdbx_seq_one_letter_code
_entity_poly.pdbx_strand_id
1 'polypeptide(L)'
;MKEATIVKEYEMKCKEHILTPTKFPFEIQQFHGYIYNDNLELRYYNENISGILKITVSPVHNKLDQYVHKGTKFYNFKNNMKALYNPHFNLAYELLFQKDGFQYKIAIGNKLHIKREFNVNDLIQIAESMN
;
A
#
# COMPACT_ATOMS: atom_id res chain seq x y z
N MET A 1 -10.70 13.09 -10.80
CA MET A 1 -11.10 12.01 -9.85
C MET A 1 -10.69 12.42 -8.45
N LYS A 2 -11.43 11.97 -7.41
CA LYS A 2 -11.14 12.34 -6.01
C LYS A 2 -9.71 11.94 -5.56
N GLU A 3 -9.17 10.85 -6.12
CA GLU A 3 -7.81 10.38 -5.87
C GLU A 3 -6.73 11.36 -6.36
N ALA A 4 -6.75 11.74 -7.64
CA ALA A 4 -5.78 12.67 -8.20
C ALA A 4 -5.75 14.01 -7.45
N THR A 5 -6.89 14.48 -6.93
CA THR A 5 -6.97 15.71 -6.14
C THR A 5 -6.21 15.58 -4.81
N ILE A 6 -6.46 14.53 -4.03
CA ILE A 6 -5.84 14.37 -2.71
C ILE A 6 -4.35 14.01 -2.81
N VAL A 7 -3.97 13.23 -3.84
CA VAL A 7 -2.57 12.91 -4.13
C VAL A 7 -1.82 14.21 -4.44
N LYS A 8 -2.35 15.02 -5.35
CA LYS A 8 -1.74 16.32 -5.72
C LYS A 8 -1.65 17.27 -4.53
N GLU A 9 -2.66 17.29 -3.65
CA GLU A 9 -2.61 18.08 -2.42
C GLU A 9 -1.45 17.65 -1.51
N TYR A 10 -1.26 16.34 -1.35
CA TYR A 10 -0.16 15.80 -0.56
C TYR A 10 1.21 16.04 -1.21
N GLU A 11 1.34 15.85 -2.53
CA GLU A 11 2.54 16.16 -3.32
C GLU A 11 2.92 17.64 -3.21
N MET A 12 1.96 18.56 -3.27
CA MET A 12 2.21 19.99 -3.06
C MET A 12 2.73 20.30 -1.66
N LYS A 13 2.29 19.55 -0.65
CA LYS A 13 2.74 19.70 0.73
C LYS A 13 4.17 19.18 0.92
N CYS A 14 4.49 18.02 0.35
CA CYS A 14 5.80 17.39 0.54
C CYS A 14 6.84 17.75 -0.53
N LYS A 15 6.42 18.38 -1.64
CA LYS A 15 7.24 18.77 -2.79
C LYS A 15 7.93 17.59 -3.48
N GLU A 16 7.31 16.42 -3.46
CA GLU A 16 7.80 15.19 -4.10
C GLU A 16 6.65 14.49 -4.81
N HIS A 17 6.96 13.74 -5.87
CA HIS A 17 5.97 12.91 -6.58
C HIS A 17 5.63 11.67 -5.76
N ILE A 18 4.35 11.33 -5.65
CA ILE A 18 3.89 10.19 -4.85
C ILE A 18 3.36 9.08 -5.74
N LEU A 19 3.88 7.89 -5.51
CA LEU A 19 3.48 6.72 -6.28
C LEU A 19 2.04 6.32 -6.00
N THR A 20 1.26 6.10 -7.06
CA THR A 20 -0.12 5.61 -6.98
C THR A 20 -0.29 4.31 -7.77
N PRO A 21 -1.13 3.36 -7.33
CA PRO A 21 -1.31 2.09 -8.04
C PRO A 21 -2.04 2.27 -9.36
N THR A 22 -1.52 1.65 -10.42
CA THR A 22 -2.23 1.55 -11.72
C THR A 22 -2.90 0.18 -11.92
N LYS A 23 -2.57 -0.81 -11.09
CA LYS A 23 -3.24 -2.11 -11.03
C LYS A 23 -3.89 -2.31 -9.66
N PHE A 24 -5.07 -2.93 -9.69
CA PHE A 24 -5.88 -3.18 -8.52
C PHE A 24 -6.16 -4.68 -8.37
N PRO A 25 -6.27 -5.19 -7.13
CA PRO A 25 -6.53 -6.59 -6.85
C PRO A 25 -7.98 -7.03 -7.20
N PHE A 26 -8.86 -6.05 -7.39
CA PHE A 26 -10.29 -6.21 -7.67
C PHE A 26 -10.85 -4.95 -8.34
N GLU A 27 -12.07 -5.03 -8.84
CA GLU A 27 -12.81 -3.87 -9.37
C GLU A 27 -13.11 -2.86 -8.26
N ILE A 28 -12.81 -1.58 -8.48
CA ILE A 28 -13.00 -0.52 -7.49
C ILE A 28 -14.45 -0.03 -7.57
N GLN A 29 -15.18 -0.14 -6.46
CA GLN A 29 -16.54 0.40 -6.34
C GLN A 29 -16.56 1.75 -5.62
N GLN A 30 -15.69 1.92 -4.62
CA GLN A 30 -15.59 3.17 -3.85
C GLN A 30 -14.13 3.53 -3.58
N PHE A 31 -13.88 4.83 -3.47
CA PHE A 31 -12.57 5.39 -3.16
C PHE A 31 -12.69 6.45 -2.05
N HIS A 32 -11.79 6.38 -1.08
CA HIS A 32 -11.64 7.35 -0.01
C HIS A 32 -10.18 7.72 0.16
N GLY A 33 -9.89 9.01 0.24
CA GLY A 33 -8.54 9.54 0.42
C GLY A 33 -8.50 10.52 1.59
N TYR A 34 -7.46 10.42 2.42
CA TYR A 34 -7.27 11.26 3.60
C TYR A 34 -5.81 11.66 3.75
N ILE A 35 -5.57 12.90 4.17
CA ILE A 35 -4.27 13.34 4.67
C ILE A 35 -4.39 13.54 6.17
N TYR A 36 -3.61 12.82 6.97
CA TYR A 36 -3.65 12.89 8.43
C TYR A 36 -2.28 12.57 9.04
N ASN A 37 -1.83 13.39 9.99
CA ASN A 37 -0.53 13.27 10.67
C ASN A 37 0.62 13.03 9.68
N ASP A 38 0.72 13.90 8.66
CA ASP A 38 1.72 13.85 7.58
C ASP A 38 1.72 12.58 6.72
N ASN A 39 0.67 11.75 6.82
CA ASN A 39 0.48 10.58 6.00
C ASN A 39 -0.62 10.83 4.96
N LEU A 40 -0.43 10.30 3.77
CA LEU A 40 -1.49 10.11 2.79
C LEU A 40 -2.03 8.68 2.93
N GLU A 41 -3.35 8.55 2.98
CA GLU A 41 -4.03 7.27 3.00
C GLU A 41 -5.05 7.19 1.87
N LEU A 42 -4.87 6.20 1.00
CA LEU A 42 -5.76 5.89 -0.12
C LEU A 42 -6.44 4.55 0.15
N ARG A 43 -7.77 4.51 0.09
CA ARG A 43 -8.58 3.31 0.31
C ARG A 43 -9.48 3.05 -0.88
N TYR A 44 -9.42 1.83 -1.39
CA TYR A 44 -10.23 1.34 -2.50
C TYR A 44 -11.05 0.14 -2.01
N TYR A 45 -12.34 0.16 -2.28
CA TYR A 45 -13.28 -0.81 -1.73
C TYR A 45 -13.97 -1.60 -2.83
N ASN A 46 -14.24 -2.87 -2.52
CA ASN A 46 -15.16 -3.72 -3.26
C ASN A 46 -16.06 -4.47 -2.26
N GLU A 47 -17.32 -4.05 -2.18
CA GLU A 47 -18.31 -4.58 -1.25
C GLU A 47 -18.67 -6.04 -1.57
N ASN A 48 -18.68 -6.42 -2.85
CA ASN A 48 -19.05 -7.77 -3.28
C ASN A 48 -18.16 -8.83 -2.63
N ILE A 49 -16.85 -8.56 -2.58
CA ILE A 49 -15.87 -9.44 -1.94
C ILE A 49 -15.50 -8.98 -0.52
N SER A 50 -16.12 -7.92 -0.02
CA SER A 50 -15.76 -7.28 1.25
C SER A 50 -14.26 -6.92 1.32
N GLY A 51 -13.69 -6.50 0.19
CA GLY A 51 -12.26 -6.24 0.02
C GLY A 51 -11.92 -4.77 0.24
N ILE A 52 -10.75 -4.53 0.84
CA ILE A 52 -10.18 -3.20 1.04
C ILE A 52 -8.73 -3.22 0.57
N LEU A 53 -8.37 -2.40 -0.40
CA LEU A 53 -6.98 -2.07 -0.69
C LEU A 53 -6.69 -0.75 0.01
N LYS A 54 -5.67 -0.75 0.86
CA LYS A 54 -5.18 0.45 1.55
C LYS A 54 -3.73 0.71 1.15
N ILE A 55 -3.46 1.92 0.69
CA ILE A 55 -2.12 2.44 0.48
C ILE A 55 -1.89 3.54 1.51
N THR A 56 -0.87 3.39 2.34
CA THR A 56 -0.42 4.44 3.26
C THR A 56 0.96 4.91 2.83
N VAL A 57 1.09 6.22 2.63
CA VAL A 57 2.35 6.89 2.31
C VAL A 57 2.72 7.79 3.48
N SER A 58 3.95 7.66 3.95
CA SER A 58 4.48 8.36 5.12
C SER A 58 5.95 8.66 4.92
N PRO A 59 6.52 9.73 5.50
CA PRO A 59 7.97 9.93 5.52
C PRO A 59 8.70 8.72 6.12
N VAL A 60 9.90 8.41 5.60
CA VAL A 60 10.75 7.37 6.19
C VAL A 60 11.27 7.85 7.55
N HIS A 61 10.86 7.17 8.62
CA HIS A 61 11.43 7.37 9.96
C HIS A 61 12.42 6.28 10.35
N ASN A 62 12.16 5.04 9.92
CA ASN A 62 13.00 3.88 10.20
C ASN A 62 13.38 3.19 8.89
N LYS A 63 14.55 2.56 8.83
CA LYS A 63 14.94 1.76 7.67
C LYS A 63 14.10 0.48 7.60
N LEU A 64 13.92 -0.05 6.38
CA LEU A 64 13.07 -1.23 6.14
C LEU A 64 13.43 -2.45 7.00
N ASP A 65 14.72 -2.67 7.28
CA ASP A 65 15.23 -3.76 8.13
C ASP A 65 14.82 -3.67 9.61
N GLN A 66 14.40 -2.49 10.07
CA GLN A 66 13.92 -2.28 11.44
C GLN A 66 12.47 -2.73 11.65
N TYR A 67 11.74 -3.05 10.57
CA TYR A 67 10.38 -3.59 10.64
C TYR A 67 10.33 -5.12 10.68
N VAL A 68 11.49 -5.78 10.73
CA VAL A 68 11.61 -7.24 10.75
C VAL A 68 11.12 -7.79 12.10
N HIS A 69 10.19 -8.73 12.03
CA HIS A 69 9.70 -9.52 13.15
C HIS A 69 9.69 -11.00 12.76
N LYS A 70 9.31 -11.88 13.71
CA LYS A 70 9.26 -13.32 13.46
C LYS A 70 8.37 -13.61 12.23
N GLY A 71 8.94 -14.29 11.23
CA GLY A 71 8.23 -14.70 10.01
C GLY A 71 8.20 -13.68 8.87
N THR A 72 8.72 -12.46 9.07
CA THR A 72 8.91 -11.49 7.98
C THR A 72 9.71 -12.08 6.83
N LYS A 73 9.32 -11.76 5.59
CA LYS A 73 10.06 -12.16 4.37
C LYS A 73 10.41 -10.95 3.52
N PHE A 74 11.63 -10.93 2.99
CA PHE A 74 12.06 -9.93 2.02
C PHE A 74 11.80 -10.40 0.59
N TYR A 75 11.43 -9.45 -0.27
CA TYR A 75 11.26 -9.62 -1.71
C TYR A 75 11.99 -8.50 -2.43
N ASN A 76 12.38 -8.75 -3.68
CA ASN A 76 12.88 -7.72 -4.58
C ASN A 76 11.85 -7.55 -5.70
N PHE A 77 11.49 -6.30 -5.99
CA PHE A 77 10.75 -5.95 -7.20
C PHE A 77 11.65 -6.08 -8.44
N LYS A 78 11.06 -6.07 -9.63
CA LYS A 78 11.80 -6.09 -10.92
C LYS A 78 12.84 -4.99 -11.06
N ASN A 79 12.62 -3.84 -10.42
CA ASN A 79 13.57 -2.72 -10.39
C ASN A 79 14.62 -2.83 -9.26
N ASN A 80 14.75 -4.01 -8.64
CA ASN A 80 15.65 -4.30 -7.51
C ASN A 80 15.33 -3.54 -6.21
N MET A 81 14.21 -2.82 -6.14
CA MET A 81 13.76 -2.23 -4.88
C MET A 81 13.34 -3.34 -3.90
N LYS A 82 13.81 -3.23 -2.66
CA LYS A 82 13.49 -4.19 -1.59
C LYS A 82 12.12 -3.91 -1.00
N ALA A 83 11.40 -4.97 -0.70
CA ALA A 83 10.14 -4.94 0.00
C ALA A 83 10.12 -5.96 1.13
N LEU A 84 9.34 -5.66 2.16
CA LEU A 84 9.17 -6.45 3.36
C LEU A 84 7.71 -6.89 3.44
N TYR A 85 7.48 -8.19 3.42
CA TYR A 85 6.16 -8.80 3.57
C TYR A 85 5.96 -9.27 5.00
N ASN A 86 4.83 -8.88 5.59
CA ASN A 86 4.39 -9.34 6.91
C ASN A 86 3.31 -10.42 6.77
N PRO A 87 3.63 -11.72 6.97
CA PRO A 87 2.64 -12.78 6.87
C PRO A 87 1.71 -12.92 8.08
N HIS A 88 2.05 -12.29 9.22
CA HIS A 88 1.38 -12.51 10.51
C HIS A 88 0.40 -11.40 10.89
N PHE A 89 0.16 -10.44 10.00
CA PHE A 89 -0.88 -9.47 10.23
C PHE A 89 -2.26 -10.09 10.00
N ASN A 90 -3.01 -10.30 11.09
CA ASN A 90 -4.29 -11.01 11.05
C ASN A 90 -5.39 -10.26 10.28
N LEU A 91 -5.25 -8.93 10.13
CA LEU A 91 -6.29 -8.08 9.53
C LEU A 91 -6.12 -7.89 8.03
N ALA A 92 -4.90 -8.06 7.49
CA ALA A 92 -4.59 -7.83 6.08
C ALA A 92 -3.34 -8.59 5.62
N TYR A 93 -3.23 -8.80 4.31
CA TYR A 93 -1.96 -9.10 3.66
C TYR A 93 -1.20 -7.78 3.50
N GLU A 94 0.00 -7.64 4.07
CA GLU A 94 0.73 -6.36 4.11
C GLU A 94 2.14 -6.46 3.50
N LEU A 95 2.46 -5.51 2.63
CA LEU A 95 3.77 -5.32 2.02
C LEU A 95 4.24 -3.88 2.25
N LEU A 96 5.49 -3.73 2.65
CA LEU A 96 6.15 -2.46 2.93
C LEU A 96 7.34 -2.27 1.99
N PHE A 97 7.50 -1.08 1.40
CA PHE A 97 8.72 -0.70 0.70
C PHE A 97 9.01 0.80 0.89
N GLN A 98 10.20 1.24 0.50
CA GLN A 98 10.62 2.63 0.66
C GLN A 98 11.20 3.15 -0.66
N LYS A 99 10.82 4.37 -1.05
CA LYS A 99 11.29 5.05 -2.26
C LYS A 99 11.26 6.56 -2.06
N ASP A 100 12.29 7.26 -2.54
CA ASP A 100 12.34 8.73 -2.58
C ASP A 100 12.04 9.43 -1.24
N GLY A 101 12.51 8.83 -0.13
CA GLY A 101 12.27 9.36 1.22
C GLY A 101 10.90 9.03 1.83
N PHE A 102 10.06 8.29 1.11
CA PHE A 102 8.74 7.83 1.56
C PHE A 102 8.70 6.33 1.79
N GLN A 103 7.92 5.94 2.78
CA GLN A 103 7.52 4.58 3.07
C GLN A 103 6.11 4.34 2.54
N TYR A 104 5.96 3.26 1.79
CA TYR A 104 4.72 2.81 1.19
C TYR A 104 4.29 1.50 1.83
N LYS A 105 3.14 1.52 2.48
CA LYS A 105 2.49 0.34 3.03
C LYS A 105 1.28 0.00 2.17
N ILE A 106 1.31 -1.17 1.55
CA ILE A 106 0.22 -1.74 0.77
C ILE A 106 -0.44 -2.84 1.62
N ALA A 107 -1.73 -2.71 1.88
CA ALA A 107 -2.49 -3.70 2.61
C ALA A 107 -3.76 -4.11 1.83
N ILE A 108 -3.91 -5.41 1.57
CA ILE A 108 -5.19 -5.98 1.14
C ILE A 108 -5.86 -6.54 2.40
N GLY A 109 -6.81 -5.77 2.92
CA GLY A 109 -7.40 -5.95 4.23
C GLY A 109 -8.77 -6.63 4.25
N ASN A 110 -9.38 -6.54 5.42
CA ASN A 110 -10.61 -7.25 5.79
C ASN A 110 -10.45 -8.77 5.73
N LYS A 111 -9.28 -9.30 6.09
CA LYS A 111 -8.91 -10.71 5.92
C LYS A 111 -9.90 -11.71 6.57
N LEU A 112 -10.61 -11.29 7.62
CA LEU A 112 -11.64 -12.10 8.29
C LEU A 112 -12.96 -12.22 7.51
N HIS A 113 -13.26 -11.29 6.61
CA HIS A 113 -14.53 -11.22 5.88
C HIS A 113 -14.36 -11.23 4.36
N ILE A 114 -13.14 -11.03 3.87
CA ILE A 114 -12.85 -11.00 2.45
C ILE A 114 -13.16 -12.36 1.82
N LYS A 115 -13.95 -12.36 0.75
CA LYS A 115 -14.44 -13.59 0.11
C LYS A 115 -13.47 -14.19 -0.90
N ARG A 116 -12.27 -13.61 -1.01
CA ARG A 116 -11.20 -14.01 -1.93
C ARG A 116 -9.87 -14.01 -1.19
N GLU A 117 -9.08 -15.05 -1.38
CA GLU A 117 -7.72 -15.10 -0.87
C GLU A 117 -6.78 -14.28 -1.74
N PHE A 118 -5.81 -13.66 -1.07
CA PHE A 118 -4.73 -12.91 -1.68
C PHE A 118 -3.41 -13.41 -1.12
N ASN A 119 -2.33 -13.14 -1.83
CA ASN A 119 -1.00 -13.53 -1.42
C ASN A 119 0.00 -12.40 -1.71
N VAL A 120 1.27 -12.67 -1.39
CA VAL A 120 2.34 -11.69 -1.57
C VAL A 120 2.54 -11.27 -3.03
N ASN A 121 2.27 -12.14 -4.01
CA ASN A 121 2.41 -11.79 -5.42
C ASN A 121 1.37 -10.75 -5.84
N ASP A 122 0.16 -10.79 -5.27
CA ASP A 122 -0.86 -9.74 -5.52
C ASP A 122 -0.36 -8.37 -5.04
N LEU A 123 0.24 -8.33 -3.84
CA LEU A 123 0.82 -7.10 -3.29
C LEU A 123 2.01 -6.60 -4.12
N ILE A 124 2.90 -7.51 -4.55
CA ILE A 124 4.04 -7.17 -5.41
C ILE A 124 3.56 -6.61 -6.74
N GLN A 125 2.53 -7.20 -7.37
CA GLN A 125 1.99 -6.70 -8.64
C GLN A 125 1.41 -5.29 -8.50
N ILE A 126 0.75 -4.98 -7.39
CA ILE A 126 0.26 -3.63 -7.10
C ILE A 126 1.46 -2.69 -6.95
N ALA A 127 2.44 -3.03 -6.11
CA ALA A 127 3.64 -2.22 -5.87
C ALA A 127 4.42 -1.92 -7.16
N GLU A 128 4.65 -2.93 -7.99
CA GLU A 128 5.35 -2.80 -9.27
C GLU A 128 4.57 -2.01 -10.31
N SER A 129 3.25 -1.87 -10.14
CA SER A 129 2.42 -1.04 -11.01
C SER A 129 2.42 0.44 -10.63
N MET A 130 2.95 0.79 -9.46
CA MET A 130 2.84 2.15 -8.97
C MET A 130 3.79 3.09 -9.72
N ASN A 131 3.28 4.24 -10.15
CA ASN A 131 4.02 5.25 -10.89
C ASN A 131 3.72 6.67 -10.39
#